data_AF-A0A1I6S037-F1
#
_entry.id   AF-A0A1I6S037-F1
#
_cell.length_a   1.000
_cell.length_b   1.000
_cell.length_c   1.000
_cell.angle_alpha   90.00
_cell.angle_beta   90.00
_cell.angle_gamma   90.00
#
_symmetry.space_group_name_H-M   'P 1'
#
loop_
_entity.id
_entity.type
_entity.pdbx_description
1 polymer ?
#
loop_
_entity_poly.entity_id
_entity_poly.type
_entity_poly.pdbx_seq_one_letter_code
_entity_poly.pdbx_strand_id
1 'polypeptide(L)' 'MSYSIQILNNDDREFVGQFFAERPHINTSQFLRRCIIDGIRHEWNSEVQRVVGRINEIQRAHGAPEI' A
#
# COMPACT_ATOMS: atom_id res chain seq x y z
N MET A 1 -1.74 14.18 -18.99
CA MET A 1 -1.47 14.71 -17.63
C MET A 1 -0.41 13.82 -16.99
N SER A 2 0.76 14.36 -16.66
CA SER A 2 1.83 13.63 -15.98
C SER A 2 1.72 13.92 -14.49
N TYR A 3 1.30 12.93 -13.69
CA TYR A 3 1.30 13.05 -12.25
C TYR A 3 2.71 12.77 -11.75
N SER A 4 3.53 13.80 -11.57
CA SER A 4 4.78 13.66 -10.82
C SER A 4 4.45 13.69 -9.33
N ILE A 5 4.45 12.52 -8.71
CA ILE A 5 4.28 12.43 -7.27
C ILE A 5 5.64 12.76 -6.64
N GLN A 6 5.76 13.93 -6.01
CA GLN A 6 6.91 14.25 -5.15
C GLN A 6 6.67 13.61 -3.78
N ILE A 7 7.01 12.32 -3.66
CA ILE A 7 6.65 11.48 -2.50
C ILE A 7 7.61 11.68 -1.33
N LEU A 8 8.88 11.99 -1.59
CA LEU A 8 9.94 11.90 -0.58
C LEU A 8 10.44 13.28 -0.14
N ASN A 9 10.47 13.48 1.19
CA ASN A 9 11.18 14.59 1.82
C ASN A 9 12.71 14.35 1.75
N ASN A 10 13.54 15.27 2.28
CA ASN A 10 14.99 15.15 2.17
C ASN A 10 15.55 13.95 2.95
N ASP A 11 15.03 13.68 4.15
CA ASP A 11 15.48 12.57 4.99
C ASP A 11 15.13 11.22 4.34
N ASP A 12 13.93 11.11 3.77
CA ASP A 12 13.49 9.91 3.05
C ASP A 12 14.37 9.65 1.81
N ARG A 13 14.78 10.72 1.10
CA ARG A 13 15.68 10.60 -0.06
C ARG A 13 17.05 10.11 0.35
N GLU A 14 17.58 10.61 1.46
CA GLU A 14 18.87 10.18 1.98
C GLU A 14 18.83 8.71 2.40
N PHE A 15 17.81 8.31 3.16
CA PHE A 15 17.61 6.92 3.56
C PHE A 15 17.50 5.99 2.34
N VAL A 16 16.64 6.34 1.37
CA VAL A 16 16.46 5.54 0.14
C VAL A 16 17.77 5.46 -0.65
N GLY A 17 18.50 6.58 -0.75
CA GLY A 17 19.80 6.65 -1.41
C GLY A 17 20.83 5.72 -0.76
N GLN A 18 20.98 5.79 0.57
CA GLN A 18 21.89 4.92 1.33
C GLN A 18 21.52 3.44 1.18
N PHE A 19 20.22 3.11 1.26
CA PHE A 19 19.73 1.73 1.12
C PHE A 19 20.16 1.09 -0.21
N PHE A 20 20.04 1.82 -1.33
CA PHE A 20 20.43 1.33 -2.66
C PHE A 20 21.94 1.42 -2.91
N ALA A 21 22.64 2.41 -2.33
CA ALA A 21 24.09 2.51 -2.42
C ALA A 21 24.79 1.26 -1.82
N GLU A 22 24.27 0.74 -0.72
CA GLU A 22 24.74 -0.51 -0.11
C GLU A 22 24.34 -1.77 -0.91
N ARG A 23 23.41 -1.66 -1.85
CA ARG A 23 22.80 -2.78 -2.58
C ARG A 23 22.78 -2.52 -4.09
N PRO A 24 23.95 -2.35 -4.73
CA PRO A 24 24.03 -1.96 -6.15
C PRO A 24 23.46 -3.01 -7.12
N HIS A 25 23.25 -4.24 -6.66
CA HIS A 25 22.63 -5.32 -7.43
C HIS A 25 21.09 -5.22 -7.49
N ILE A 26 20.46 -4.40 -6.64
CA ILE A 26 19.02 -4.20 -6.66
C ILE A 26 18.68 -3.17 -7.73
N ASN A 27 17.78 -3.53 -8.64
CA ASN A 27 17.21 -2.59 -9.59
C ASN A 27 16.24 -1.64 -8.86
N THR A 28 16.68 -0.41 -8.61
CA THR A 28 15.91 0.63 -7.90
C THR A 28 14.49 0.79 -8.44
N SER A 29 14.33 0.90 -9.76
CA SER A 29 13.02 1.11 -10.39
C SER A 29 12.07 -0.07 -10.18
N GLN A 30 12.56 -1.31 -10.30
CA GLN A 30 11.73 -2.49 -10.06
C GLN A 30 11.35 -2.63 -8.59
N PHE A 31 12.28 -2.35 -7.68
CA PHE A 31 12.03 -2.40 -6.24
C PHE A 31 10.97 -1.38 -5.83
N LEU A 32 11.17 -0.11 -6.21
CA LEU A 32 10.22 0.96 -5.90
C LEU A 32 8.83 0.68 -6.50
N ARG A 33 8.77 0.18 -7.75
CA ARG A 33 7.52 -0.27 -8.36
C ARG A 33 6.83 -1.34 -7.52
N ARG A 34 7.58 -2.31 -6.99
CA ARG A 34 7.02 -3.38 -6.15
C ARG A 34 6.46 -2.82 -4.85
N CYS A 35 7.20 -1.95 -4.16
CA CYS A 35 6.74 -1.29 -2.94
C CYS A 35 5.44 -0.52 -3.15
N ILE A 36 5.33 0.23 -4.25
CA ILE A 36 4.10 0.97 -4.59
C ILE A 36 2.92 0.02 -4.77
N ILE A 37 3.09 -1.06 -5.55
CA ILE A 37 2.02 -2.04 -5.80
C ILE A 37 1.59 -2.73 -4.50
N ASP A 38 2.55 -3.12 -3.66
CA ASP A 38 2.26 -3.80 -2.40
C ASP A 38 1.55 -2.85 -1.41
N GLY A 39 1.94 -1.57 -1.34
CA GLY A 39 1.23 -0.55 -0.56
C GLY A 39 -0.21 -0.35 -1.03
N ILE A 40 -0.43 -0.20 -2.34
CA ILE A 40 -1.80 -0.07 -2.90
C ILE A 40 -2.67 -1.29 -2.57
N ARG A 41 -2.11 -2.50 -2.69
CA ARG A 41 -2.83 -3.73 -2.35
C ARG A 41 -3.18 -3.81 -0.86
N HIS A 42 -2.28 -3.37 0.00
CA HIS A 42 -2.51 -3.35 1.44
C HIS A 42 -3.67 -2.42 1.81
N GLU A 43 -3.68 -1.19 1.29
CA GLU A 43 -4.76 -0.23 1.51
C GLU A 43 -6.10 -0.75 0.98
N TRP A 44 -6.10 -1.30 -0.24
CA TRP A 44 -7.30 -1.87 -0.84
C TRP A 44 -7.89 -3.02 0.01
N ASN A 45 -7.05 -3.97 0.41
CA ASN A 45 -7.51 -5.10 1.21
C ASN A 45 -8.04 -4.65 2.58
N SER A 46 -7.40 -3.66 3.19
CA SER A 46 -7.85 -3.08 4.46
C SER A 46 -9.23 -2.40 4.32
N GLU A 47 -9.46 -1.70 3.22
CA GLU A 47 -10.78 -1.13 2.91
C GLU A 47 -11.84 -2.22 2.72
N VAL A 48 -11.52 -3.24 1.92
CA VAL A 48 -12.42 -4.37 1.69
C VAL A 48 -12.79 -5.05 3.00
N GLN A 49 -11.82 -5.34 3.87
CA GLN A 49 -12.07 -5.93 5.18
C GLN A 49 -12.98 -5.07 6.05
N ARG A 50 -12.79 -3.74 6.03
CA ARG A 50 -13.66 -2.80 6.76
C ARG A 50 -15.10 -2.83 6.25
N VAL A 51 -15.27 -2.86 4.93
CA VAL A 51 -16.60 -2.92 4.31
C VAL A 51 -17.29 -4.25 4.61
N VAL A 52 -16.58 -5.37 4.46
CA VAL A 52 -17.11 -6.71 4.79
C VAL A 52 -17.52 -6.79 6.26
N GLY A 53 -16.69 -6.28 7.17
CA GLY A 53 -17.03 -6.22 8.60
C GLY A 53 -18.33 -5.47 8.87
N ARG A 54 -18.52 -4.30 8.24
CA ARG A 54 -19.77 -3.52 8.34
C ARG A 54 -20.98 -4.25 7.77
N ILE A 55 -20.82 -4.98 6.66
CA ILE A 55 -21.90 -5.77 6.06
C ILE A 55 -22.32 -6.89 7.03
N ASN A 56 -21.36 -7.61 7.60
CA ASN A 56 -21.64 -8.71 8.52
C ASN A 56 -22.27 -8.22 9.83
N GLU A 57 -21.90 -7.03 10.32
CA GLU A 57 -22.59 -6.38 11.46
C GLU A 57 -24.08 -6.10 11.17
N ILE A 58 -24.38 -5.57 9.99
CA ILE A 58 -25.76 -5.30 9.55
C ILE A 58 -26.53 -6.62 9.41
N GLN A 59 -25.93 -7.64 8.79
CA GLN A 59 -26.57 -8.93 8.60
C GLN A 59 -26.90 -9.60 9.95
N ARG A 60 -26.00 -9.56 10.93
CA ARG A 60 -26.28 -10.02 12.30
C ARG A 60 -27.45 -9.28 12.93
N ALA A 61 -27.51 -7.96 12.79
CA ALA A 61 -28.60 -7.15 13.35
C ALA A 61 -29.97 -7.50 12.74
N HIS A 62 -30.00 -8.00 11.50
CA HIS A 62 -31.23 -8.35 10.78
C HIS A 62 -31.48 -9.87 10.65
N GLY A 63 -30.66 -10.72 11.30
CA GLY A 63 -30.80 -12.18 11.24
C GLY A 63 -30.50 -12.79 9.86
N ALA A 64 -29.73 -12.09 9.02
CA ALA A 64 -29.28 -12.54 7.71
C ALA A 64 -27.92 -13.27 7.81
N PRO A 65 -27.60 -14.19 6.88
CA PRO A 65 -26.32 -14.91 6.88
C PRO A 65 -25.15 -13.98 6.50
N GLU A 66 -24.00 -14.16 7.16
CA GLU A 66 -22.75 -13.43 6.94
C GLU A 66 -22.06 -13.80 5.61
N ILE A 67 -21.25 -12.90 5.06
CA ILE A 67 -20.45 -13.08 3.83
C ILE A 67 -18.96 -13.23 4.16
#